data_AF-A0A939U0P2-F1
#
_entry.id   AF-A0A939U0P2-F1
#
_cell.length_a   1.000
_cell.length_b   1.000
_cell.length_c   1.000
_cell.angle_alpha   90.00
_cell.angle_beta   90.00
_cell.angle_gamma   90.00
#
_symmetry.space_group_name_H-M   'P 1'
#
loop_
_entity.id
_entity.type
_entity.pdbx_description
1 polymer ?
#
loop_
_entity_poly.entity_id
_entity_poly.type
_entity_poly.pdbx_seq_one_letter_code
_entity_poly.pdbx_strand_id
1 'polypeptide(L)'
;MINPKLLNPQSIVVCGASSDIHKPGGKSLKNLLESPFKGQIYAVNPKETEVQGVKCYAKVDDLPQVDCAILCIAAKFCAQTVDVLAKEKGCKGFIIVSAGFSEESHEGAEIEKHIVDTINSVGGSLIGPNCTGFLNTNYSGCFDTPIPKLDPKGVDFITGSGATAVFIKEYGMSNGLKFNSVWAVGNSAQLGIEDVLEHLDETFDPEKSSHVIMLYMEKIGDPQRLLKHSRSLINKGCHIAAIKSGGSAAGSRAASSHTGALATNDVAVDALFQKAGIVRCHNRQELTTVCGVFMHPEIKGKRCAVITHAGGPAVMLTDVLSNGGMEVPPLKDHPASPALLAKLFGGSSVGNPIDFLATGTAEQLRQ
;
A
#
# COMPACT_ATOMS: atom_id res chain seq x y z
N MET A 1 4.16 17.83 -5.44
CA MET A 1 4.88 17.54 -4.18
C MET A 1 3.92 17.55 -2.99
N ILE A 2 3.86 16.44 -2.24
CA ILE A 2 2.98 16.26 -1.08
C ILE A 2 3.48 17.08 0.12
N ASN A 3 2.58 17.73 0.86
CA ASN A 3 2.93 18.60 1.98
C ASN A 3 3.52 17.80 3.15
N PRO A 4 4.67 18.22 3.73
CA PRO A 4 5.29 17.52 4.87
C PRO A 4 4.39 17.37 6.10
N LYS A 5 3.40 18.27 6.30
CA LYS A 5 2.45 18.18 7.41
C LYS A 5 1.53 16.95 7.30
N LEU A 6 1.34 16.37 6.13
CA LEU A 6 0.66 15.08 5.99
C LEU A 6 1.59 13.92 6.35
N LEU A 7 2.88 14.01 6.05
CA LEU A 7 3.82 12.88 6.16
C LEU A 7 4.44 12.77 7.55
N ASN A 8 4.84 13.91 8.11
CA ASN A 8 5.51 14.01 9.40
C ASN A 8 4.94 15.17 10.25
N PRO A 9 3.63 15.14 10.59
CA PRO A 9 3.01 16.15 11.43
C PRO A 9 3.64 16.18 12.83
N GLN A 10 3.63 17.35 13.48
CA GLN A 10 3.89 17.48 14.92
C GLN A 10 2.61 17.43 15.75
N SER A 11 1.45 17.58 15.10
CA SER A 11 0.14 17.48 15.75
C SER A 11 -0.94 16.95 14.80
N ILE A 12 -1.81 16.10 15.33
CA ILE A 12 -2.91 15.48 14.58
C ILE A 12 -4.22 15.65 15.36
N VAL A 13 -5.29 16.05 14.67
CA VAL A 13 -6.65 16.04 15.23
C VAL A 13 -7.52 14.98 14.57
N VAL A 14 -8.28 14.23 15.37
CA VAL A 14 -9.33 13.33 14.88
C VAL A 14 -10.71 13.97 15.06
N CYS A 15 -11.32 14.39 13.96
CA CYS A 15 -12.68 14.94 13.95
C CYS A 15 -13.71 13.81 13.86
N GLY A 16 -14.68 13.79 14.78
CA GLY A 16 -15.59 12.65 14.95
C GLY A 16 -15.00 11.56 15.84
N ALA A 17 -14.02 11.89 16.67
CA ALA A 17 -13.44 10.99 17.66
C ALA A 17 -14.52 10.42 18.59
N SER A 18 -14.38 9.16 19.02
CA SER A 18 -15.32 8.51 19.92
C SER A 18 -14.62 7.48 20.81
N SER A 19 -15.13 7.26 22.02
CA SER A 19 -14.67 6.15 22.87
C SER A 19 -15.15 4.79 22.35
N ASP A 20 -16.15 4.79 21.47
CA ASP A 20 -16.59 3.62 20.71
C ASP A 20 -15.62 3.32 19.57
N ILE A 21 -14.77 2.32 19.77
CA ILE A 21 -13.73 1.89 18.83
C ILE A 21 -14.28 1.10 17.63
N HIS A 22 -15.60 0.87 17.56
CA HIS A 22 -16.24 0.29 16.38
C HIS A 22 -16.65 1.37 15.37
N LYS A 23 -16.67 2.65 15.76
CA LYS A 23 -16.89 3.78 14.85
C LYS A 23 -15.57 4.18 14.18
N PRO A 24 -15.58 4.63 12.90
CA PRO A 24 -14.36 5.03 12.20
C PRO A 24 -13.51 6.06 12.94
N GLY A 25 -14.12 7.07 13.57
CA GLY A 25 -13.39 8.07 14.34
C GLY A 25 -12.81 7.55 15.65
N GLY A 26 -13.51 6.67 16.36
CA GLY A 26 -12.95 6.01 17.54
C GLY A 26 -11.83 5.04 17.18
N LYS A 27 -12.00 4.31 16.08
CA LYS A 27 -10.97 3.38 15.59
C LYS A 27 -9.73 4.10 15.06
N SER A 28 -9.90 5.20 14.34
CA SER A 28 -8.80 6.05 13.87
C SER A 28 -7.98 6.61 15.02
N LEU A 29 -8.66 7.11 16.07
CA LEU A 29 -7.98 7.60 17.27
C LEU A 29 -7.21 6.48 17.99
N LYS A 30 -7.83 5.31 18.15
CA LYS A 30 -7.17 4.14 18.75
C LYS A 30 -5.92 3.75 17.97
N ASN A 31 -6.04 3.57 16.66
CA ASN A 31 -4.93 3.17 15.80
C ASN A 31 -3.80 4.21 15.81
N LEU A 32 -4.14 5.51 15.90
CA LEU A 32 -3.16 6.58 16.03
C LEU A 32 -2.43 6.53 17.38
N LEU A 33 -3.15 6.32 18.48
CA LEU A 33 -2.57 6.18 19.83
C LEU A 33 -1.67 4.95 19.96
N GLU A 34 -1.99 3.86 19.26
CA GLU A 34 -1.18 2.64 19.23
C GLU A 34 -0.02 2.70 18.22
N SER A 35 0.11 3.80 17.46
CA SER A 35 1.17 4.03 16.49
C SER A 35 2.43 4.65 17.13
N PRO A 36 3.59 4.71 16.44
CA PRO A 36 4.81 5.30 16.99
C PRO A 36 4.79 6.84 17.04
N PHE A 37 3.62 7.47 16.83
CA PHE A 37 3.48 8.92 16.76
C PHE A 37 3.88 9.60 18.07
N LYS A 38 4.78 10.58 17.98
CA LYS A 38 5.32 11.32 19.14
C LYS A 38 4.78 12.74 19.28
N GLY A 39 3.96 13.19 18.33
CA GLY A 39 3.38 14.52 18.33
C GLY A 39 2.13 14.61 19.20
N GLN A 40 1.50 15.79 19.19
CA GLN A 40 0.29 16.04 19.97
C GLN A 40 -0.95 15.50 19.27
N ILE A 41 -1.79 14.79 20.01
CA ILE A 41 -3.06 14.26 19.51
C ILE A 41 -4.20 15.07 20.13
N TYR A 42 -5.14 15.49 19.29
CA TYR A 42 -6.37 16.16 19.69
C TYR A 42 -7.59 15.37 19.21
N ALA A 43 -8.68 15.46 19.95
CA ALA A 43 -9.97 14.92 19.56
C ALA A 43 -10.99 16.04 19.37
N VAL A 44 -11.91 15.88 18.41
CA VAL A 44 -13.10 16.75 18.29
C VAL A 44 -14.36 15.90 18.32
N ASN A 45 -15.19 16.18 19.32
CA ASN A 45 -16.51 15.59 19.52
C ASN A 45 -17.39 16.60 20.29
N PRO A 46 -18.57 16.98 19.79
CA PRO A 46 -19.43 17.98 20.45
C PRO A 46 -19.94 17.60 21.85
N LYS A 47 -19.88 16.31 22.21
CA LYS A 47 -20.50 15.76 23.43
C LYS A 47 -19.50 15.36 24.51
N GLU A 48 -18.24 15.23 24.16
CA GLU A 48 -17.21 14.65 25.03
C GLU A 48 -16.10 15.69 25.30
N THR A 49 -15.61 15.76 26.53
CA THR A 49 -14.46 16.61 26.92
C THR A 49 -13.13 15.83 26.93
N GLU A 50 -13.21 14.50 26.93
CA GLU A 50 -12.09 13.58 26.80
C GLU A 50 -12.54 12.33 26.03
N VAL A 51 -11.69 11.82 25.13
CA VAL A 51 -11.96 10.60 24.36
C VAL A 51 -10.70 9.73 24.37
N GLN A 52 -10.81 8.49 24.86
CA GLN A 52 -9.67 7.55 24.94
C GLN A 52 -8.43 8.15 25.64
N GLY A 53 -8.62 8.98 26.67
CA GLY A 53 -7.54 9.67 27.39
C GLY A 53 -6.94 10.88 26.66
N VAL A 54 -7.51 11.26 25.51
CA VAL A 54 -7.09 12.43 24.73
C VAL A 54 -8.03 13.60 24.97
N LYS A 55 -7.46 14.79 25.18
CA LYS A 55 -8.23 16.04 25.31
C LYS A 55 -9.14 16.23 24.10
N CYS A 56 -10.43 16.40 24.38
CA CYS A 56 -11.45 16.57 23.35
C CYS A 56 -12.02 17.99 23.37
N TYR A 57 -12.18 18.55 22.17
CA TYR A 57 -12.76 19.87 21.94
C TYR A 57 -14.15 19.71 21.31
N ALA A 58 -15.09 20.58 21.68
CA ALA A 58 -16.46 20.49 21.15
C ALA A 58 -16.55 20.85 19.66
N LYS A 59 -15.69 21.77 19.21
CA LYS A 59 -15.63 22.27 17.83
C LYS A 59 -14.19 22.54 17.41
N VAL A 60 -13.95 22.55 16.10
CA VAL A 60 -12.60 22.80 15.53
C VAL A 60 -12.08 24.20 15.81
N ASP A 61 -12.96 25.18 16.03
CA ASP A 61 -12.63 26.56 16.36
C ASP A 61 -11.88 26.69 17.68
N ASP A 62 -12.07 25.75 18.61
CA ASP A 62 -11.43 25.79 19.93
C ASP A 62 -10.06 25.10 19.93
N LEU A 63 -9.68 24.48 18.81
CA LEU A 63 -8.39 23.82 18.68
C LEU A 63 -7.23 24.84 18.69
N PRO A 64 -6.05 24.43 19.20
CA PRO A 64 -4.80 25.11 18.88
C PRO A 64 -4.43 24.95 17.40
N GLN A 65 -3.26 25.44 17.01
CA GLN A 65 -2.70 25.13 15.69
C GLN A 65 -2.49 23.62 15.56
N VAL A 66 -2.80 23.06 14.40
CA VAL A 66 -2.70 21.62 14.11
C VAL A 66 -2.10 21.40 12.72
N ASP A 67 -1.30 20.35 12.56
CA ASP A 67 -0.64 20.08 11.28
C ASP A 67 -1.48 19.23 10.34
N CYS A 68 -2.09 18.18 10.87
CA CYS A 68 -2.89 17.21 10.11
C CYS A 68 -4.24 16.92 10.77
N ALA A 69 -5.27 16.67 9.95
CA ALA A 69 -6.60 16.33 10.41
C ALA A 69 -7.11 15.03 9.77
N ILE A 70 -7.66 14.14 10.60
CA ILE A 70 -8.37 12.94 10.19
C ILE A 70 -9.87 13.18 10.40
N LEU A 71 -10.64 13.25 9.32
CA LEU A 71 -12.07 13.56 9.37
C LEU A 71 -12.90 12.28 9.23
N CYS A 72 -13.65 11.97 10.28
CA CYS A 72 -14.60 10.86 10.38
C CYS A 72 -16.01 11.37 10.70
N ILE A 73 -16.43 12.44 10.02
CA ILE A 73 -17.73 13.11 10.19
C ILE A 73 -18.51 13.09 8.87
N ALA A 74 -19.85 13.21 8.91
CA ALA A 74 -20.66 13.19 7.70
C ALA A 74 -20.22 14.25 6.67
N ALA A 75 -20.25 13.92 5.38
CA ALA A 75 -19.73 14.76 4.28
C ALA A 75 -20.18 16.22 4.33
N LYS A 76 -21.46 16.46 4.65
CA LYS A 76 -22.04 17.82 4.79
C LYS A 76 -21.34 18.73 5.80
N PHE A 77 -20.63 18.17 6.78
CA PHE A 77 -19.87 18.92 7.78
C PHE A 77 -18.39 19.10 7.40
N CYS A 78 -17.89 18.35 6.42
CA CYS A 78 -16.46 18.35 6.07
C CYS A 78 -16.00 19.68 5.49
N ALA A 79 -16.76 20.31 4.59
CA ALA A 79 -16.37 21.58 3.96
C ALA A 79 -16.09 22.69 4.98
N GLN A 80 -17.04 22.98 5.87
CA GLN A 80 -16.86 23.98 6.93
C GLN A 80 -15.73 23.61 7.90
N THR A 81 -15.61 22.32 8.24
CA THR A 81 -14.54 21.83 9.12
C THR A 81 -13.16 22.05 8.49
N VAL A 82 -13.01 21.75 7.19
CA VAL A 82 -11.78 21.97 6.43
C VAL A 82 -11.47 23.46 6.31
N ASP A 83 -12.46 24.32 6.10
CA ASP A 83 -12.28 25.77 6.05
C ASP A 83 -11.62 26.31 7.33
N VAL A 84 -12.17 25.98 8.49
CA VAL A 84 -11.61 26.42 9.78
C VAL A 84 -10.21 25.85 9.98
N LEU A 85 -10.02 24.55 9.75
CA LEU A 85 -8.74 23.89 9.95
C LEU A 85 -7.64 24.47 9.05
N ALA A 86 -7.93 24.68 7.77
CA ALA A 86 -6.98 25.18 6.79
C ALA A 86 -6.66 26.67 7.01
N LYS A 87 -7.70 27.50 7.18
CA LYS A 87 -7.56 28.98 7.19
C LYS A 87 -7.17 29.53 8.55
N GLU A 88 -7.58 28.88 9.63
CA GLU A 88 -7.40 29.41 11.00
C GLU A 88 -6.49 28.57 11.88
N LYS A 89 -6.43 27.25 11.65
CA LYS A 89 -5.63 26.32 12.48
C LYS A 89 -4.32 25.86 11.86
N GLY A 90 -3.97 26.40 10.69
CA GLY A 90 -2.69 26.14 10.03
C GLY A 90 -2.53 24.69 9.52
N CYS A 91 -3.63 23.95 9.42
CA CYS A 91 -3.66 22.56 8.97
C CYS A 91 -3.32 22.48 7.49
N LYS A 92 -2.38 21.59 7.14
CA LYS A 92 -2.00 21.33 5.74
C LYS A 92 -1.99 19.86 5.36
N GLY A 93 -2.20 18.94 6.31
CA GLY A 93 -2.46 17.53 6.04
C GLY A 93 -3.92 17.19 6.29
N PHE A 94 -4.59 16.54 5.35
CA PHE A 94 -5.98 16.14 5.50
C PHE A 94 -6.15 14.68 5.06
N ILE A 95 -6.83 13.90 5.90
CA ILE A 95 -7.25 12.53 5.60
C ILE A 95 -8.76 12.50 5.83
N ILE A 96 -9.55 12.39 4.76
CA ILE A 96 -11.01 12.35 4.87
C ILE A 96 -11.47 10.91 4.65
N VAL A 97 -11.83 10.25 5.74
CA VAL A 97 -12.27 8.85 5.72
C VAL A 97 -13.70 8.73 5.21
N SER A 98 -14.53 9.74 5.50
CA SER A 98 -15.95 9.73 5.20
C SER A 98 -16.28 9.57 3.71
N ALA A 99 -17.32 8.81 3.44
CA ALA A 99 -18.02 8.77 2.15
C ALA A 99 -19.12 9.86 2.09
N GLY A 100 -19.80 9.94 0.95
CA GLY A 100 -20.89 10.86 0.65
C GLY A 100 -20.49 12.04 -0.24
N PHE A 101 -19.50 11.84 -1.11
CA PHE A 101 -18.96 12.86 -2.00
C PHE A 101 -19.29 12.55 -3.47
N SER A 102 -18.32 12.70 -4.38
CA SER A 102 -18.53 12.56 -5.82
C SER A 102 -18.93 11.14 -6.25
N GLU A 103 -18.69 10.14 -5.41
CA GLU A 103 -19.14 8.76 -5.61
C GLU A 103 -20.65 8.57 -5.38
N GLU A 104 -21.31 9.48 -4.65
CA GLU A 104 -22.73 9.33 -4.27
C GLU A 104 -23.65 10.30 -5.03
N SER A 105 -23.25 11.56 -5.22
CA SER A 105 -24.16 12.61 -5.74
C SER A 105 -23.44 13.82 -6.35
N HIS A 106 -24.19 14.65 -7.07
CA HIS A 106 -23.70 15.92 -7.62
C HIS A 106 -23.37 16.91 -6.50
N GLU A 107 -24.25 17.03 -5.51
CA GLU A 107 -24.05 17.86 -4.32
C GLU A 107 -22.80 17.42 -3.53
N GLY A 108 -22.59 16.10 -3.41
CA GLY A 108 -21.37 15.54 -2.83
C GLY A 108 -20.11 15.93 -3.62
N ALA A 109 -20.19 15.96 -4.94
CA ALA A 109 -19.08 16.42 -5.79
C ALA A 109 -18.79 17.93 -5.63
N GLU A 110 -19.80 18.77 -5.39
CA GLU A 110 -19.60 20.20 -5.11
C GLU A 110 -18.89 20.41 -3.75
N ILE A 111 -19.28 19.64 -2.72
CA ILE A 111 -18.60 19.65 -1.41
C ILE A 111 -17.14 19.20 -1.57
N GLU A 112 -16.90 18.12 -2.33
CA GLU A 112 -15.56 17.61 -2.60
C GLU A 112 -14.69 18.66 -3.28
N LYS A 113 -15.22 19.34 -4.30
CA LYS A 113 -14.52 20.40 -5.01
C LYS A 113 -14.16 21.57 -4.08
N HIS A 114 -15.11 22.04 -3.26
CA HIS A 114 -14.85 23.11 -2.29
C HIS A 114 -13.73 22.76 -1.31
N ILE A 115 -13.73 21.52 -0.81
CA ILE A 115 -12.67 21.01 0.07
C ILE A 115 -11.31 21.07 -0.64
N VAL A 116 -11.22 20.59 -1.87
CA VAL A 116 -9.99 20.59 -2.66
C VAL A 116 -9.50 22.02 -2.91
N ASP A 117 -10.39 22.93 -3.31
CA ASP A 117 -10.07 24.34 -3.56
C ASP A 117 -9.52 25.03 -2.30
N THR A 118 -10.14 24.80 -1.13
CA THR A 118 -9.65 25.32 0.15
C THR A 118 -8.28 24.74 0.51
N ILE A 119 -8.07 23.43 0.38
CA ILE A 119 -6.79 22.79 0.71
C ILE A 119 -5.67 23.28 -0.24
N ASN A 120 -5.97 23.43 -1.53
CA ASN A 120 -5.04 24.00 -2.50
C ASN A 120 -4.63 25.44 -2.15
N SER A 121 -5.58 26.27 -1.69
CA SER A 121 -5.33 27.68 -1.36
C SER A 121 -4.28 27.88 -0.26
N VAL A 122 -4.07 26.89 0.61
CA VAL A 122 -3.07 26.92 1.69
C VAL A 122 -1.81 26.07 1.41
N GLY A 123 -1.74 25.49 0.20
CA GLY A 123 -0.70 24.55 -0.21
C GLY A 123 -0.72 23.24 0.58
N GLY A 124 -1.91 22.77 0.95
CA GLY A 124 -2.11 21.53 1.71
C GLY A 124 -2.24 20.28 0.84
N SER A 125 -2.36 19.14 1.50
CA SER A 125 -2.48 17.82 0.89
C SER A 125 -3.63 17.01 1.48
N LEU A 126 -4.39 16.35 0.62
CA LEU A 126 -5.57 15.55 0.92
C LEU A 126 -5.40 14.11 0.44
N ILE A 127 -5.59 13.17 1.37
CA ILE A 127 -5.89 11.78 1.07
C ILE A 127 -7.40 11.57 1.18
N GLY A 128 -8.00 11.01 0.14
CA GLY A 128 -9.44 10.80 0.04
C GLY A 128 -10.17 11.87 -0.79
N PRO A 129 -11.46 12.14 -0.49
CA PRO A 129 -12.27 11.52 0.56
C PRO A 129 -12.59 10.05 0.27
N ASN A 130 -13.46 9.43 1.08
CA ASN A 130 -13.89 8.03 0.94
C ASN A 130 -12.70 7.06 0.88
N CYS A 131 -11.89 7.07 1.94
CA CYS A 131 -10.68 6.26 2.02
C CYS A 131 -10.57 5.51 3.34
N THR A 132 -9.69 4.51 3.40
CA THR A 132 -9.34 3.85 4.68
C THR A 132 -8.28 4.59 5.47
N GLY A 133 -7.57 5.52 4.84
CA GLY A 133 -6.64 6.44 5.46
C GLY A 133 -5.21 6.31 4.94
N PHE A 134 -4.28 6.79 5.76
CA PHE A 134 -2.85 6.80 5.44
C PHE A 134 -2.04 6.33 6.65
N LEU A 135 -0.97 5.61 6.39
CA LEU A 135 -0.05 5.18 7.42
C LEU A 135 1.37 5.12 6.86
N ASN A 136 2.33 5.53 7.69
CA ASN A 136 3.76 5.43 7.42
C ASN A 136 4.50 5.14 8.73
N THR A 137 5.82 5.06 8.68
CA THR A 137 6.66 4.77 9.87
C THR A 137 6.57 5.82 10.99
N ASN A 138 5.90 6.96 10.78
CA ASN A 138 5.67 7.98 11.79
C ASN A 138 4.31 7.84 12.51
N TYR A 139 3.22 7.56 11.79
CA TYR A 139 1.89 7.43 12.40
C TYR A 139 0.91 6.58 11.58
N SER A 140 -0.18 6.17 12.23
CA SER A 140 -1.29 5.44 11.60
C SER A 140 -2.57 6.28 11.61
N GLY A 141 -2.83 7.02 10.53
CA GLY A 141 -4.03 7.80 10.31
C GLY A 141 -5.10 7.05 9.53
N CYS A 142 -5.53 5.90 10.03
CA CYS A 142 -6.47 4.99 9.36
C CYS A 142 -7.44 4.35 10.36
N PHE A 143 -8.61 3.94 9.89
CA PHE A 143 -9.60 3.26 10.73
C PHE A 143 -9.64 1.74 10.52
N ASP A 144 -9.01 1.22 9.46
CA ASP A 144 -9.09 -0.19 9.13
C ASP A 144 -8.05 -1.03 9.90
N THR A 145 -8.25 -2.34 9.89
CA THR A 145 -7.35 -3.34 10.51
C THR A 145 -7.26 -4.57 9.61
N PRO A 146 -6.14 -5.31 9.63
CA PRO A 146 -4.99 -5.18 10.53
C PRO A 146 -4.07 -3.98 10.20
N ILE A 147 -3.41 -3.45 11.24
CA ILE A 147 -2.30 -2.50 11.08
C ILE A 147 -1.03 -3.31 10.84
N PRO A 148 -0.36 -3.19 9.69
CA PRO A 148 0.86 -3.92 9.41
C PRO A 148 2.00 -3.44 10.32
N LYS A 149 2.94 -4.34 10.62
CA LYS A 149 4.23 -3.91 11.19
C LYS A 149 4.98 -3.11 10.13
N LEU A 150 5.25 -1.85 10.45
CA LEU A 150 5.94 -0.95 9.54
C LEU A 150 7.46 -1.10 9.63
N ASP A 151 8.11 -1.10 8.48
CA ASP A 151 9.55 -1.25 8.29
C ASP A 151 9.99 -0.28 7.20
N PRO A 152 11.01 0.57 7.42
CA PRO A 152 11.49 1.50 6.40
C PRO A 152 11.87 0.84 5.06
N LYS A 153 12.26 -0.44 5.10
CA LYS A 153 12.59 -1.23 3.90
C LYS A 153 11.41 -2.03 3.37
N GLY A 154 10.25 -1.96 4.03
CA GLY A 154 9.00 -2.62 3.63
C GLY A 154 8.38 -1.98 2.38
N VAL A 155 7.28 -2.53 1.90
CA VAL A 155 6.61 -2.10 0.66
C VAL A 155 5.86 -0.78 0.83
N ASP A 156 5.99 0.12 -0.14
CA ASP A 156 5.08 1.26 -0.30
C ASP A 156 3.84 0.83 -1.07
N PHE A 157 2.70 0.75 -0.40
CA PHE A 157 1.44 0.29 -1.01
C PHE A 157 0.51 1.47 -1.31
N ILE A 158 0.22 1.69 -2.59
CA ILE A 158 -0.69 2.75 -3.05
C ILE A 158 -1.94 2.09 -3.64
N THR A 159 -3.13 2.50 -3.16
CA THR A 159 -4.39 1.83 -3.52
C THR A 159 -5.55 2.79 -3.66
N GLY A 160 -6.29 2.64 -4.76
CA GLY A 160 -7.57 3.33 -4.98
C GLY A 160 -8.75 2.73 -4.21
N SER A 161 -8.60 1.53 -3.64
CA SER A 161 -9.71 0.81 -2.98
C SER A 161 -9.38 0.45 -1.54
N GLY A 162 -10.18 0.96 -0.62
CA GLY A 162 -10.01 0.74 0.82
C GLY A 162 -10.23 -0.72 1.25
N ALA A 163 -11.35 -1.32 0.85
CA ALA A 163 -11.66 -2.72 1.23
C ALA A 163 -10.64 -3.71 0.63
N THR A 164 -10.26 -3.51 -0.64
CA THR A 164 -9.23 -4.33 -1.28
C THR A 164 -7.87 -4.16 -0.59
N ALA A 165 -7.55 -2.96 -0.10
CA ALA A 165 -6.34 -2.73 0.69
C ALA A 165 -6.27 -3.62 1.92
N VAL A 166 -7.39 -3.76 2.66
CA VAL A 166 -7.47 -4.63 3.84
C VAL A 166 -7.12 -6.07 3.48
N PHE A 167 -7.75 -6.64 2.45
CA PHE A 167 -7.53 -8.02 2.05
C PHE A 167 -6.13 -8.30 1.49
N ILE A 168 -5.51 -7.31 0.83
CA ILE A 168 -4.14 -7.41 0.35
C ILE A 168 -3.16 -7.33 1.52
N LYS A 169 -3.35 -6.39 2.46
CA LYS A 169 -2.51 -6.25 3.65
C LYS A 169 -2.55 -7.52 4.50
N GLU A 170 -3.75 -8.01 4.82
CA GLU A 170 -3.93 -9.21 5.63
C GLU A 170 -3.19 -10.41 5.01
N TYR A 171 -3.41 -10.66 3.72
CA TYR A 171 -2.75 -11.77 3.03
C TYR A 171 -1.22 -11.58 2.93
N GLY A 172 -0.75 -10.37 2.61
CA GLY A 172 0.67 -10.06 2.53
C GLY A 172 1.38 -10.26 3.87
N MET A 173 0.79 -9.79 4.97
CA MET A 173 1.32 -9.95 6.32
C MET A 173 1.45 -11.44 6.70
N SER A 174 0.45 -12.26 6.40
CA SER A 174 0.51 -13.71 6.64
C SER A 174 1.60 -14.42 5.83
N ASN A 175 2.08 -13.82 4.74
CA ASN A 175 3.17 -14.33 3.91
C ASN A 175 4.52 -13.64 4.19
N GLY A 176 4.63 -12.88 5.29
CA GLY A 176 5.87 -12.25 5.73
C GLY A 176 6.20 -10.91 5.05
N LEU A 177 5.29 -10.37 4.23
CA LEU A 177 5.46 -9.05 3.63
C LEU A 177 5.37 -7.97 4.71
N LYS A 178 6.34 -7.07 4.70
CA LYS A 178 6.36 -5.87 5.53
C LYS A 178 5.99 -4.65 4.70
N PHE A 179 5.53 -3.59 5.36
CA PHE A 179 5.08 -2.36 4.70
C PHE A 179 5.91 -1.18 5.21
N ASN A 180 6.25 -0.23 4.35
CA ASN A 180 6.82 1.06 4.76
C ASN A 180 5.71 2.10 4.92
N SER A 181 4.81 2.15 3.95
CA SER A 181 3.64 3.01 3.97
C SER A 181 2.45 2.39 3.25
N VAL A 182 1.24 2.84 3.59
CA VAL A 182 0.01 2.52 2.85
C VAL A 182 -0.77 3.80 2.59
N TRP A 183 -1.07 4.03 1.32
CA TRP A 183 -1.76 5.20 0.79
C TRP A 183 -3.09 4.76 0.17
N ALA A 184 -4.16 4.74 0.97
CA ALA A 184 -5.49 4.52 0.43
C ALA A 184 -6.04 5.87 -0.06
N VAL A 185 -5.92 6.14 -1.35
CA VAL A 185 -6.23 7.47 -1.92
C VAL A 185 -7.73 7.73 -2.09
N GLY A 186 -8.57 6.70 -1.97
CA GLY A 186 -10.02 6.81 -2.09
C GLY A 186 -10.44 7.41 -3.42
N ASN A 187 -11.34 8.40 -3.39
CA ASN A 187 -11.81 9.12 -4.58
C ASN A 187 -10.67 9.77 -5.39
N SER A 188 -9.53 10.03 -4.72
CA SER A 188 -8.39 10.75 -5.30
C SER A 188 -8.80 12.16 -5.75
N ALA A 189 -9.50 12.90 -4.89
CA ALA A 189 -10.02 14.23 -5.23
C ALA A 189 -8.91 15.27 -5.40
N GLN A 190 -7.79 15.09 -4.69
CA GLN A 190 -6.57 15.88 -4.89
C GLN A 190 -5.36 14.99 -5.18
N LEU A 191 -4.97 14.12 -4.24
CA LEU A 191 -3.85 13.20 -4.44
C LEU A 191 -4.36 11.85 -4.96
N GLY A 192 -3.91 11.46 -6.15
CA GLY A 192 -4.12 10.13 -6.72
C GLY A 192 -2.91 9.23 -6.61
N ILE A 193 -3.00 8.07 -7.26
CA ILE A 193 -1.91 7.08 -7.28
C ILE A 193 -0.67 7.67 -7.96
N GLU A 194 -0.88 8.39 -9.05
CA GLU A 194 0.18 9.03 -9.83
C GLU A 194 0.87 10.17 -9.07
N ASP A 195 0.14 10.92 -8.22
CA ASP A 195 0.73 11.95 -7.35
C ASP A 195 1.62 11.35 -6.27
N VAL A 196 1.17 10.26 -5.64
CA VAL A 196 1.96 9.56 -4.63
C VAL A 196 3.18 8.93 -5.28
N LEU A 197 3.04 8.32 -6.45
CA LEU A 197 4.17 7.74 -7.18
C LEU A 197 5.19 8.81 -7.60
N GLU A 198 4.75 9.96 -8.11
CA GLU A 198 5.64 11.10 -8.37
C GLU A 198 6.38 11.52 -7.11
N HIS A 199 5.67 11.66 -5.98
CA HIS A 199 6.29 12.04 -4.72
C HIS A 199 7.38 11.04 -4.30
N LEU A 200 7.08 9.73 -4.32
CA LEU A 200 8.05 8.68 -3.98
C LEU A 200 9.28 8.71 -4.90
N ASP A 201 9.08 8.97 -6.20
CA ASP A 201 10.17 9.12 -7.17
C ASP A 201 11.03 10.36 -6.91
N GLU A 202 10.40 11.52 -6.79
CA GLU A 202 11.11 12.80 -6.63
C GLU A 202 11.86 12.89 -5.30
N THR A 203 11.37 12.23 -4.25
CA THR A 203 12.01 12.20 -2.93
C THR A 203 12.79 10.91 -2.66
N PHE A 204 13.04 10.08 -3.67
CA PHE A 204 13.72 8.80 -3.49
C PHE A 204 15.15 8.97 -2.95
N ASP A 205 15.45 8.28 -1.85
CA ASP A 205 16.77 8.17 -1.25
C ASP A 205 17.15 6.67 -1.20
N PRO A 206 18.19 6.22 -1.94
CA PRO A 206 18.60 4.81 -1.99
C PRO A 206 18.90 4.18 -0.61
N GLU A 207 19.24 4.98 0.40
CA GLU A 207 19.55 4.46 1.73
C GLU A 207 18.31 4.37 2.64
N LYS A 208 17.27 5.17 2.36
CA LYS A 208 16.12 5.35 3.26
C LYS A 208 14.78 4.92 2.68
N SER A 209 14.61 5.01 1.37
CA SER A 209 13.35 4.73 0.69
C SER A 209 13.12 3.23 0.48
N SER A 210 11.85 2.84 0.44
CA SER A 210 11.48 1.51 -0.02
C SER A 210 11.91 1.31 -1.47
N HIS A 211 12.38 0.11 -1.78
CA HIS A 211 12.66 -0.30 -3.16
C HIS A 211 11.50 -1.07 -3.79
N VAL A 212 10.41 -1.31 -3.05
CA VAL A 212 9.28 -2.11 -3.53
C VAL A 212 8.01 -1.30 -3.44
N ILE A 213 7.36 -1.12 -4.58
CA ILE A 213 6.12 -0.37 -4.70
C ILE A 213 5.02 -1.31 -5.18
N MET A 214 3.91 -1.34 -4.45
CA MET A 214 2.74 -2.13 -4.76
C MET A 214 1.60 -1.21 -5.11
N LEU A 215 0.92 -1.46 -6.24
CA LEU A 215 -0.17 -0.65 -6.73
C LEU A 215 -1.45 -1.47 -6.87
N TYR A 216 -2.56 -0.91 -6.39
CA TYR A 216 -3.90 -1.36 -6.78
C TYR A 216 -4.67 -0.19 -7.38
N MET A 217 -4.97 -0.29 -8.67
CA MET A 217 -5.56 0.78 -9.47
C MET A 217 -6.92 0.36 -10.01
N GLU A 218 -7.92 1.23 -9.87
CA GLU A 218 -9.23 1.07 -10.50
C GLU A 218 -9.33 1.93 -11.77
N LYS A 219 -8.64 3.07 -11.78
CA LYS A 219 -8.49 3.99 -12.91
C LYS A 219 -7.01 4.38 -13.07
N ILE A 220 -6.63 4.76 -14.28
CA ILE A 220 -5.36 5.45 -14.56
C ILE A 220 -5.74 6.83 -15.06
N GLY A 221 -5.51 7.85 -14.24
CA GLY A 221 -5.90 9.23 -14.54
C GLY A 221 -4.87 9.92 -15.43
N ASP A 222 -3.58 9.69 -15.16
CA ASP A 222 -2.47 10.27 -15.91
C ASP A 222 -1.45 9.20 -16.33
N PRO A 223 -1.69 8.53 -17.48
CA PRO A 223 -0.79 7.50 -17.99
C PRO A 223 0.64 7.98 -18.25
N GLN A 224 0.84 9.25 -18.61
CA GLN A 224 2.17 9.78 -18.92
C GLN A 224 2.98 9.98 -17.65
N ARG A 225 2.34 10.51 -16.61
CA ARG A 225 2.94 10.66 -15.28
C ARG A 225 3.25 9.31 -14.64
N LEU A 226 2.32 8.36 -14.73
CA LEU A 226 2.56 6.97 -14.31
C LEU A 226 3.81 6.40 -15.01
N LEU A 227 3.86 6.48 -16.34
CA LEU A 227 5.00 5.98 -17.13
C LEU A 227 6.32 6.63 -16.73
N LYS A 228 6.34 7.96 -16.61
CA LYS A 228 7.55 8.74 -16.28
C LYS A 228 8.11 8.32 -14.93
N HIS A 229 7.29 8.36 -13.88
CA HIS A 229 7.74 8.16 -12.51
C HIS A 229 8.01 6.68 -12.21
N SER A 230 7.22 5.75 -12.76
CA SER A 230 7.55 4.32 -12.68
C SER A 230 8.91 4.01 -13.29
N ARG A 231 9.20 4.49 -14.50
CA ARG A 231 10.51 4.25 -15.15
C ARG A 231 11.66 4.86 -14.37
N SER A 232 11.47 6.07 -13.84
CA SER A 232 12.49 6.74 -13.04
C SER A 232 12.83 5.93 -11.79
N LEU A 233 11.83 5.47 -11.03
CA LEU A 233 12.01 4.60 -9.87
C LEU A 233 12.68 3.27 -10.23
N ILE A 234 12.26 2.63 -11.32
CA ILE A 234 12.88 1.37 -11.77
C ILE A 234 14.35 1.58 -12.14
N ASN A 235 14.69 2.68 -12.80
CA ASN A 235 16.09 3.03 -13.08
C ASN A 235 16.91 3.35 -11.82
N LYS A 236 16.26 3.74 -10.72
CA LYS A 236 16.86 3.95 -9.40
C LYS A 236 17.01 2.66 -8.59
N GLY A 237 16.57 1.51 -9.13
CA GLY A 237 16.67 0.20 -8.49
C GLY A 237 15.40 -0.25 -7.77
N CYS A 238 14.26 0.42 -7.98
CA CYS A 238 12.99 -0.03 -7.44
C CYS A 238 12.33 -1.11 -8.31
N HIS A 239 11.42 -1.86 -7.70
CA HIS A 239 10.53 -2.80 -8.36
C HIS A 239 9.08 -2.41 -8.09
N ILE A 240 8.25 -2.48 -9.14
CA ILE A 240 6.85 -2.08 -9.06
C ILE A 240 5.98 -3.24 -9.53
N ALA A 241 5.03 -3.67 -8.69
CA ALA A 241 3.98 -4.60 -9.07
C ALA A 241 2.61 -3.94 -8.96
N ALA A 242 1.70 -4.25 -9.88
CA ALA A 242 0.40 -3.59 -9.94
C ALA A 242 -0.73 -4.53 -10.35
N ILE A 243 -1.89 -4.35 -9.71
CA ILE A 243 -3.17 -4.80 -10.25
C ILE A 243 -3.89 -3.59 -10.84
N LYS A 244 -4.30 -3.69 -12.11
CA LYS A 244 -5.34 -2.84 -12.69
C LYS A 244 -6.63 -3.64 -12.78
N SER A 245 -7.63 -3.29 -11.97
CA SER A 245 -8.93 -3.96 -12.02
C SER A 245 -9.74 -3.55 -13.25
N GLY A 246 -10.75 -4.33 -13.61
CA GLY A 246 -11.65 -4.03 -14.72
C GLY A 246 -11.08 -4.28 -16.13
N GLY A 247 -10.16 -5.22 -16.28
CA GLY A 247 -9.51 -5.52 -17.58
C GLY A 247 -10.39 -6.25 -18.59
N SER A 248 -11.46 -6.94 -18.17
CA SER A 248 -12.44 -7.52 -19.10
C SER A 248 -13.57 -6.53 -19.40
N ALA A 249 -14.27 -6.67 -20.53
CA ALA A 249 -15.43 -5.82 -20.82
C ALA A 249 -16.49 -5.85 -19.70
N ALA A 250 -16.70 -7.01 -19.07
CA ALA A 250 -17.63 -7.14 -17.95
C ALA A 250 -17.09 -6.49 -16.66
N GLY A 251 -15.81 -6.71 -16.34
CA GLY A 251 -15.17 -6.07 -15.19
C GLY A 251 -15.06 -4.56 -15.33
N SER A 252 -14.82 -4.06 -16.54
CA SER A 252 -14.78 -2.64 -16.85
C SER A 252 -16.14 -1.99 -16.61
N ARG A 253 -17.23 -2.60 -17.09
CA ARG A 253 -18.60 -2.13 -16.78
C ARG A 253 -18.87 -2.12 -15.27
N ALA A 254 -18.49 -3.18 -14.55
CA ALA A 254 -18.66 -3.25 -13.11
C ALA A 254 -17.88 -2.15 -12.36
N ALA A 255 -16.63 -1.92 -12.75
CA ALA A 255 -15.78 -0.87 -12.19
C ALA A 255 -16.33 0.53 -12.49
N SER A 256 -16.81 0.77 -13.72
CA SER A 256 -17.46 2.03 -14.11
C SER A 256 -18.73 2.29 -13.32
N SER A 257 -19.57 1.28 -13.05
CA SER A 257 -20.74 1.44 -12.19
C SER A 257 -20.39 1.70 -10.73
N HIS A 258 -19.26 1.19 -10.25
CA HIS A 258 -18.81 1.37 -8.87
C HIS A 258 -18.14 2.73 -8.62
N THR A 259 -17.37 3.23 -9.59
CA THR A 259 -16.50 4.41 -9.41
C THR A 259 -16.90 5.61 -10.27
N GLY A 260 -17.84 5.43 -11.20
CA GLY A 260 -18.16 6.43 -12.23
C GLY A 260 -17.05 6.64 -13.28
N ALA A 261 -15.91 5.94 -13.18
CA ALA A 261 -14.78 6.14 -14.07
C ALA A 261 -14.99 5.50 -15.46
N LEU A 262 -14.46 6.14 -16.50
CA LEU A 262 -14.46 5.62 -17.86
C LEU A 262 -13.65 4.32 -17.97
N ALA A 263 -14.19 3.38 -18.76
CA ALA A 263 -13.53 2.13 -19.10
C ALA A 263 -12.16 2.38 -19.77
N THR A 264 -11.09 1.82 -19.21
CA THR A 264 -9.76 1.83 -19.84
C THR A 264 -9.57 0.57 -20.69
N ASN A 265 -9.01 0.71 -21.89
CA ASN A 265 -8.68 -0.44 -22.75
C ASN A 265 -7.53 -1.26 -22.12
N ASP A 266 -7.75 -2.55 -21.91
CA ASP A 266 -6.80 -3.42 -21.22
C ASP A 266 -5.49 -3.65 -21.98
N VAL A 267 -5.54 -3.65 -23.32
CA VAL A 267 -4.34 -3.75 -24.17
C VAL A 267 -3.45 -2.51 -24.00
N ALA A 268 -4.07 -1.35 -23.83
CA ALA A 268 -3.33 -0.12 -23.56
C ALA A 268 -2.68 -0.13 -22.17
N VAL A 269 -3.36 -0.73 -21.18
CA VAL A 269 -2.81 -0.93 -19.83
C VAL A 269 -1.60 -1.87 -19.88
N ASP A 270 -1.69 -3.00 -20.60
CA ASP A 270 -0.56 -3.92 -20.76
C ASP A 270 0.65 -3.25 -21.41
N ALA A 271 0.44 -2.55 -22.52
CA ALA A 271 1.51 -1.84 -23.20
C ALA A 271 2.14 -0.75 -22.31
N LEU A 272 1.31 -0.04 -21.52
CA LEU A 272 1.77 0.97 -20.58
C LEU A 272 2.63 0.35 -19.47
N PHE A 273 2.14 -0.72 -18.83
CA PHE A 273 2.85 -1.40 -17.74
C PHE A 273 4.16 -2.01 -18.24
N GLN A 274 4.14 -2.66 -19.39
CA GLN A 274 5.34 -3.20 -20.03
C GLN A 274 6.38 -2.10 -20.33
N LYS A 275 5.94 -0.96 -20.90
CA LYS A 275 6.85 0.16 -21.21
C LYS A 275 7.37 0.86 -19.94
N ALA A 276 6.57 0.84 -18.88
CA ALA A 276 6.92 1.37 -17.57
C ALA A 276 7.86 0.45 -16.79
N GLY A 277 7.87 -0.86 -17.10
CA GLY A 277 8.58 -1.89 -16.33
C GLY A 277 7.81 -2.34 -15.08
N ILE A 278 6.50 -2.10 -15.03
CA ILE A 278 5.62 -2.55 -13.95
C ILE A 278 5.26 -4.01 -14.19
N VAL A 279 5.43 -4.87 -13.19
CA VAL A 279 4.94 -6.25 -13.23
C VAL A 279 3.44 -6.27 -12.99
N ARG A 280 2.67 -6.61 -14.01
CA ARG A 280 1.22 -6.75 -13.91
C ARG A 280 0.87 -8.04 -13.15
N CYS A 281 -0.04 -7.93 -12.20
CA CYS A 281 -0.62 -9.05 -11.48
C CYS A 281 -2.14 -9.07 -11.66
N HIS A 282 -2.76 -10.23 -11.50
CA HIS A 282 -4.18 -10.44 -11.76
C HIS A 282 -5.00 -10.75 -10.50
N ASN A 283 -4.35 -11.02 -9.38
CA ASN A 283 -5.03 -11.27 -8.11
C ASN A 283 -4.13 -10.92 -6.91
N ARG A 284 -4.73 -10.86 -5.71
CA ARG A 284 -4.02 -10.49 -4.47
C ARG A 284 -2.87 -11.43 -4.12
N GLN A 285 -2.98 -12.72 -4.44
CA GLN A 285 -1.96 -13.71 -4.10
C GLN A 285 -0.72 -13.45 -4.95
N GLU A 286 -0.91 -13.35 -6.26
CA GLU A 286 0.15 -13.01 -7.20
C GLU A 286 0.84 -11.68 -6.85
N LEU A 287 0.06 -10.63 -6.59
CA LEU A 287 0.60 -9.31 -6.24
C LEU A 287 1.51 -9.37 -5.00
N THR A 288 1.02 -9.98 -3.92
CA THR A 288 1.78 -10.08 -2.66
C THR A 288 2.97 -11.03 -2.78
N THR A 289 2.87 -12.13 -3.54
CA THR A 289 3.98 -13.03 -3.81
C THR A 289 5.08 -12.34 -4.62
N VAL A 290 4.72 -11.62 -5.69
CA VAL A 290 5.68 -10.86 -6.51
C VAL A 290 6.38 -9.80 -5.66
N CYS A 291 5.64 -9.02 -4.86
CA CYS A 291 6.24 -8.07 -3.94
C CYS A 291 7.16 -8.76 -2.92
N GLY A 292 6.80 -9.95 -2.43
CA GLY A 292 7.66 -10.75 -1.56
C GLY A 292 8.98 -11.13 -2.22
N VAL A 293 8.96 -11.53 -3.49
CA VAL A 293 10.18 -11.78 -4.28
C VAL A 293 11.03 -10.52 -4.42
N PHE A 294 10.41 -9.35 -4.66
CA PHE A 294 11.12 -8.07 -4.77
C PHE A 294 11.82 -7.61 -3.49
N MET A 295 11.45 -8.17 -2.33
CA MET A 295 12.14 -7.89 -1.06
C MET A 295 13.50 -8.59 -0.95
N HIS A 296 13.82 -9.50 -1.87
CA HIS A 296 15.09 -10.23 -1.91
C HIS A 296 16.08 -9.61 -2.89
N PRO A 297 17.39 -9.87 -2.73
CA PRO A 297 18.40 -9.40 -3.66
C PRO A 297 18.12 -9.84 -5.10
N GLU A 298 18.51 -8.99 -6.05
CA GLU A 298 18.39 -9.29 -7.48
C GLU A 298 19.07 -10.62 -7.82
N ILE A 299 18.33 -11.51 -8.48
CA ILE A 299 18.84 -12.80 -8.95
C ILE A 299 19.65 -12.55 -10.23
N LYS A 300 20.92 -12.94 -10.22
CA LYS A 300 21.79 -12.84 -11.39
C LYS A 300 21.81 -14.16 -12.18
N GLY A 301 21.45 -14.07 -13.47
CA GLY A 301 21.44 -15.21 -14.38
C GLY A 301 20.16 -16.04 -14.29
N LYS A 302 20.15 -17.19 -14.98
CA LYS A 302 18.95 -18.03 -15.17
C LYS A 302 18.99 -19.37 -14.45
N ARG A 303 20.13 -19.75 -13.86
CA ARG A 303 20.33 -21.08 -13.28
C ARG A 303 19.82 -21.14 -11.84
N CYS A 304 18.87 -22.03 -11.58
CA CYS A 304 18.30 -22.29 -10.28
C CYS A 304 18.69 -23.68 -9.77
N ALA A 305 18.96 -23.76 -8.47
CA ALA A 305 19.01 -25.03 -7.75
C ALA A 305 17.72 -25.17 -6.94
N VAL A 306 17.02 -26.29 -7.08
CA VAL A 306 15.82 -26.61 -6.32
C VAL A 306 16.21 -27.53 -5.18
N ILE A 307 15.90 -27.14 -3.94
CA ILE A 307 16.12 -27.96 -2.74
C ILE A 307 14.76 -28.30 -2.15
N THR A 308 14.50 -29.59 -1.90
CA THR A 308 13.18 -30.07 -1.49
C THR A 308 13.28 -31.24 -0.51
N HIS A 309 12.29 -31.39 0.37
CA HIS A 309 12.05 -32.62 1.15
C HIS A 309 10.95 -33.49 0.51
N ALA A 310 10.42 -33.08 -0.65
CA ALA A 310 9.36 -33.77 -1.37
C ALA A 310 9.56 -33.65 -2.89
N GLY A 311 9.80 -34.79 -3.56
CA GLY A 311 10.04 -34.83 -5.00
C GLY A 311 8.89 -34.28 -5.86
N GLY A 312 7.63 -34.61 -5.53
CA GLY A 312 6.46 -34.18 -6.32
C GLY A 312 6.36 -32.65 -6.51
N PRO A 313 6.37 -31.85 -5.43
CA PRO A 313 6.43 -30.40 -5.51
C PRO A 313 7.62 -29.86 -6.30
N ALA A 314 8.79 -30.50 -6.21
CA ALA A 314 9.97 -30.06 -6.94
C ALA A 314 9.89 -30.31 -8.44
N VAL A 315 9.20 -31.38 -8.88
CA VAL A 315 8.89 -31.60 -10.30
C VAL A 315 8.01 -30.46 -10.81
N MET A 316 6.92 -30.14 -10.10
CA MET A 316 6.03 -29.03 -10.48
C MET A 316 6.78 -27.68 -10.53
N LEU A 317 7.64 -27.40 -9.56
CA LEU A 317 8.46 -26.19 -9.56
C LEU A 317 9.46 -26.16 -10.72
N THR A 318 10.08 -27.29 -11.04
CA THR A 318 11.03 -27.41 -12.16
C THR A 318 10.35 -27.12 -13.50
N ASP A 319 9.12 -27.62 -13.70
CA ASP A 319 8.33 -27.33 -14.89
C ASP A 319 8.00 -25.84 -14.99
N VAL A 320 7.54 -25.22 -13.89
CA VAL A 320 7.22 -23.78 -13.85
C VAL A 320 8.45 -22.92 -14.13
N LEU A 321 9.60 -23.23 -13.51
CA LEU A 321 10.86 -22.52 -13.73
C LEU A 321 11.30 -22.62 -15.20
N SER A 322 11.28 -23.84 -15.75
CA SER A 322 11.72 -24.10 -17.13
C SER A 322 10.80 -23.41 -18.16
N ASN A 323 9.48 -23.51 -17.96
CA ASN A 323 8.50 -22.82 -18.81
C ASN A 323 8.58 -21.29 -18.69
N GLY A 324 9.03 -20.79 -17.53
CA GLY A 324 9.34 -19.38 -17.29
C GLY A 324 10.69 -18.91 -17.84
N GLY A 325 11.45 -19.78 -18.51
CA GLY A 325 12.75 -19.45 -19.11
C GLY A 325 13.94 -19.47 -18.15
N MET A 326 13.78 -20.03 -16.95
CA MET A 326 14.86 -20.36 -16.03
C MET A 326 15.45 -21.74 -16.38
N GLU A 327 16.66 -22.00 -15.91
CA GLU A 327 17.39 -23.26 -16.14
C GLU A 327 17.56 -24.00 -14.81
N VAL A 328 17.23 -25.29 -14.76
CA VAL A 328 17.49 -26.15 -13.60
C VAL A 328 18.58 -27.16 -14.00
N PRO A 329 19.86 -26.75 -14.06
CA PRO A 329 20.92 -27.59 -14.62
C PRO A 329 21.20 -28.80 -13.73
N PRO A 330 21.51 -29.98 -14.32
CA PRO A 330 21.81 -31.17 -13.55
C PRO A 330 23.07 -30.95 -12.70
N LEU A 331 23.03 -31.40 -11.45
CA LEU A 331 24.17 -31.33 -10.52
C LEU A 331 24.95 -32.64 -10.41
N LYS A 332 24.50 -33.74 -11.02
CA LYS A 332 25.11 -35.08 -10.86
C LYS A 332 26.63 -35.12 -11.12
N ASP A 333 27.10 -34.33 -12.10
CA ASP A 333 28.51 -34.31 -12.53
C ASP A 333 29.30 -33.17 -11.85
N HIS A 334 28.67 -32.39 -10.96
CA HIS A 334 29.33 -31.30 -10.25
C HIS A 334 30.29 -31.88 -9.18
N PRO A 335 31.54 -31.41 -9.06
CA PRO A 335 32.53 -31.99 -8.13
C PRO A 335 32.11 -32.01 -6.66
N ALA A 336 31.22 -31.10 -6.26
CA ALA A 336 30.69 -31.01 -4.89
C ALA A 336 29.56 -32.01 -4.60
N SER A 337 28.96 -32.64 -5.61
CA SER A 337 27.77 -33.48 -5.43
C SER A 337 27.99 -34.72 -4.57
N PRO A 338 29.12 -35.47 -4.68
CA PRO A 338 29.40 -36.58 -3.76
C PRO A 338 29.53 -36.13 -2.30
N ALA A 339 30.16 -34.97 -2.07
CA ALA A 339 30.32 -34.41 -0.73
C ALA A 339 28.98 -33.95 -0.13
N LEU A 340 28.10 -33.36 -0.94
CA LEU A 340 26.76 -32.98 -0.51
C LEU A 340 25.90 -34.21 -0.19
N LEU A 341 25.90 -35.23 -1.06
CA LEU A 341 25.13 -36.47 -0.85
C LEU A 341 25.54 -37.17 0.45
N ALA A 342 26.83 -37.16 0.79
CA ALA A 342 27.34 -37.76 2.03
C ALA A 342 26.83 -37.08 3.32
N LYS A 343 26.30 -35.86 3.25
CA LYS A 343 25.66 -35.17 4.39
C LYS A 343 24.18 -35.48 4.54
N LEU A 344 23.56 -36.03 3.50
CA LEU A 344 22.12 -36.33 3.47
C LEU A 344 21.86 -37.78 3.91
N PHE A 345 20.60 -38.08 4.26
CA PHE A 345 20.23 -39.44 4.61
C PHE A 345 20.27 -40.38 3.41
N GLY A 346 20.43 -41.68 3.68
CA GLY A 346 20.36 -42.70 2.64
C GLY A 346 19.02 -42.64 1.91
N GLY A 347 19.06 -42.59 0.57
CA GLY A 347 17.90 -42.44 -0.30
C GLY A 347 17.67 -41.03 -0.84
N SER A 348 18.38 -40.02 -0.33
CA SER A 348 18.39 -38.67 -0.89
C SER A 348 19.02 -38.61 -2.29
N SER A 349 18.75 -37.55 -3.04
CA SER A 349 19.32 -37.32 -4.37
C SER A 349 19.90 -35.91 -4.51
N VAL A 350 20.98 -35.78 -5.28
CA VAL A 350 21.70 -34.51 -5.54
C VAL A 350 21.75 -34.20 -7.04
N GLY A 351 20.64 -34.45 -7.74
CA GLY A 351 20.54 -34.31 -9.20
C GLY A 351 20.18 -32.91 -9.70
N ASN A 352 19.66 -32.06 -8.81
CA ASN A 352 18.86 -30.85 -9.10
C ASN A 352 17.53 -31.21 -9.81
N PRO A 353 16.44 -31.39 -9.04
CA PRO A 353 16.30 -31.06 -7.62
C PRO A 353 17.20 -31.86 -6.66
N ILE A 354 17.59 -31.23 -5.56
CA ILE A 354 18.23 -31.86 -4.41
C ILE A 354 17.09 -32.30 -3.47
N ASP A 355 16.81 -33.60 -3.44
CA ASP A 355 15.75 -34.18 -2.61
C ASP A 355 16.36 -34.81 -1.36
N PHE A 356 16.13 -34.19 -0.21
CA PHE A 356 16.64 -34.65 1.09
C PHE A 356 15.61 -35.47 1.91
N LEU A 357 14.55 -35.96 1.24
CA LEU A 357 13.49 -36.83 1.77
C LEU A 357 12.56 -36.15 2.78
N ALA A 358 11.36 -36.73 2.94
CA ALA A 358 10.36 -36.25 3.90
C ALA A 358 10.80 -36.38 5.37
N THR A 359 11.76 -37.26 5.65
CA THR A 359 12.42 -37.41 6.96
C THR A 359 13.50 -36.35 7.21
N GLY A 360 13.73 -35.49 6.22
CA GLY A 360 14.69 -34.40 6.28
C GLY A 360 14.44 -33.43 7.43
N THR A 361 15.52 -32.98 8.07
CA THR A 361 15.45 -32.02 9.19
C THR A 361 15.83 -30.61 8.78
N ALA A 362 15.43 -29.61 9.58
CA ALA A 362 15.88 -28.23 9.40
C ALA A 362 17.42 -28.08 9.54
N GLU A 363 18.07 -28.99 10.26
CA GLU A 363 19.53 -29.03 10.35
C GLU A 363 20.15 -29.48 9.02
N GLN A 364 19.60 -30.52 8.39
CA GLN A 364 20.07 -30.97 7.07
C GLN A 364 19.87 -29.91 5.98
N LEU A 365 18.76 -29.16 6.03
CA LEU A 365 18.53 -28.05 5.11
C LEU A 365 19.59 -26.93 5.24
N ARG A 366 20.23 -26.78 6.42
CA ARG A 366 21.29 -25.78 6.65
C ARG A 366 22.68 -26.23 6.19
N GLN A 367 22.91 -27.54 6.00
CA GLN A 367 24.24 -28.13 5.73
C GLN A 367 24.65 -28.06 4.26
#